data_AF-A0ABD6F2E1-F1
#
_entry.id   AF-A0ABD6F2E1-F1
#
_cell.length_a   1.000
_cell.length_b   1.000
_cell.length_c   1.000
_cell.angle_alpha   90.00
_cell.angle_beta   90.00
_cell.angle_gamma   90.00
#
_symmetry.space_group_name_H-M   'P 1'
#
loop_
_entity.id
_entity.type
_entity.pdbx_description
1 polymer ?
#
loop_
_entity_poly.entity_id
_entity_poly.type
_entity_poly.pdbx_seq_one_letter_code
_entity_poly.pdbx_strand_id
1 'polypeptide(L)'
;MSSLMRKCALEEAGGMQNFGDFLAEDYFFGVAFVRNRWRSVISGLPALQNSANPDPNKFHDRICRWIKLRLAMLPHTIILEPIQECFVSGIIGACCILILFQPYKIYTLYYYLFHIIYWISCDWTLNHLVQNGPLPYSFAQFLFIWLYREGSAFPTWCWALLNPNIFWRSGTFRLRWGGRIKQIEKSASSRKFLN
;
A
#
# COMPACT_ATOMS: atom_id res chain seq x y z
N MET A 1 -1.11 -10.16 7.06
CA MET A 1 0.11 -9.81 7.81
C MET A 1 0.16 -10.79 8.96
N SER A 2 1.25 -11.52 9.12
CA SER A 2 1.43 -12.47 10.23
C SER A 2 2.38 -11.83 11.22
N SER A 3 1.96 -11.70 12.47
CA SER A 3 2.79 -11.14 13.54
C SER A 3 2.57 -11.91 14.83
N LEU A 4 3.63 -12.01 15.65
CA LEU A 4 3.57 -12.54 17.00
C LEU A 4 3.92 -11.40 17.96
N MET A 5 3.18 -11.30 19.05
CA MET A 5 3.39 -10.28 20.08
C MET A 5 3.30 -10.91 21.46
N ARG A 6 4.03 -10.35 22.42
CA ARG A 6 3.96 -10.78 23.82
C ARG A 6 2.66 -10.28 24.42
N LYS A 7 1.92 -11.16 25.11
CA LYS A 7 0.67 -10.78 25.79
C LYS A 7 0.87 -9.62 26.76
N CYS A 8 1.91 -9.67 27.60
CA CYS A 8 2.19 -8.61 28.57
C CYS A 8 2.34 -7.22 27.93
N ALA A 9 3.04 -7.12 26.79
CA ALA A 9 3.21 -5.86 26.07
C ALA A 9 1.89 -5.27 25.58
N LEU A 10 0.93 -6.12 25.21
CA LEU A 10 -0.40 -5.71 24.79
C LEU A 10 -1.28 -5.28 25.98
N GLU A 11 -1.22 -6.00 27.09
CA GLU A 11 -1.93 -5.61 28.33
C GLU A 11 -1.40 -4.28 28.88
N GLU A 12 -0.08 -4.08 28.89
CA GLU A 12 0.56 -2.80 29.24
C GLU A 12 0.11 -1.63 28.35
N ALA A 13 -0.30 -1.92 27.11
CA ALA A 13 -0.82 -0.94 26.16
C ALA A 13 -2.36 -0.73 26.26
N GLY A 14 -3.01 -1.29 27.28
CA GLY A 14 -4.45 -1.17 27.52
C GLY A 14 -5.30 -2.29 26.91
N GLY A 15 -4.68 -3.39 26.50
CA GLY A 15 -5.36 -4.55 25.92
C GLY A 15 -5.87 -4.30 24.49
N MET A 16 -6.47 -5.32 23.87
CA MET A 16 -6.99 -5.21 22.50
C MET A 16 -8.13 -4.20 22.37
N GLN A 17 -8.94 -4.04 23.41
CA GLN A 17 -10.13 -3.17 23.40
C GLN A 17 -9.74 -1.72 23.16
N ASN A 18 -8.59 -1.27 23.68
CA ASN A 18 -8.07 0.09 23.47
C ASN A 18 -7.88 0.44 21.98
N PHE A 19 -7.73 -0.57 21.12
CA PHE A 19 -7.47 -0.40 19.69
C PHE A 19 -8.68 -0.71 18.79
N GLY A 20 -9.85 -1.02 19.36
CA GLY A 20 -11.04 -1.40 18.60
C GLY A 20 -11.59 -0.33 17.64
N ASP A 21 -11.23 0.94 17.88
CA ASP A 21 -11.61 2.09 17.04
C ASP A 21 -10.69 2.29 15.82
N PHE A 22 -9.68 1.43 15.62
CA PHE A 22 -8.74 1.54 14.50
C PHE A 22 -8.96 0.41 13.51
N LEU A 23 -8.98 0.74 12.22
CA LEU A 23 -9.05 -0.27 11.15
C LEU A 23 -7.68 -0.90 10.82
N ALA A 24 -6.61 -0.26 11.29
CA ALA A 24 -5.23 -0.71 11.19
C ALA A 24 -4.67 -0.88 12.60
N GLU A 25 -5.36 -1.69 13.40
CA GLU A 25 -5.03 -1.96 14.80
C GLU A 25 -3.60 -2.47 14.99
N ASP A 26 -3.11 -3.27 14.03
CA ASP A 26 -1.76 -3.85 14.02
C ASP A 26 -0.65 -2.78 13.99
N TYR A 27 -0.84 -1.73 13.19
CA TYR A 27 0.04 -0.58 13.18
C TYR A 27 0.08 0.11 14.54
N PHE A 28 -1.09 0.34 15.16
CA PHE A 28 -1.17 1.02 16.44
C PHE A 28 -0.62 0.20 17.61
N PHE A 29 -0.70 -1.15 17.54
CA PHE A 29 0.04 -2.02 18.45
C PHE A 29 1.54 -1.73 18.35
N GLY A 30 2.09 -1.69 17.12
CA GLY A 30 3.51 -1.39 16.90
C GLY A 30 3.93 -0.03 17.48
N VAL A 31 3.13 1.01 17.23
CA VAL A 31 3.38 2.36 17.79
C VAL A 31 3.37 2.35 19.32
N ALA A 32 2.38 1.68 19.95
CA ALA A 32 2.28 1.58 21.39
C ALA A 32 3.46 0.81 22.00
N PHE A 33 3.86 -0.30 21.38
CA PHE A 33 5.00 -1.11 21.81
C PHE A 33 6.31 -0.31 21.79
N VAL A 34 6.58 0.41 20.70
CA VAL A 34 7.78 1.27 20.60
C VAL A 34 7.77 2.37 21.67
N ARG A 35 6.61 2.99 21.93
CA ARG A 35 6.47 3.99 23.01
C ARG A 35 6.75 3.39 24.40
N ASN A 36 6.35 2.14 24.62
CA ASN A 36 6.65 1.37 25.83
C ASN A 36 8.03 0.70 25.80
N ARG A 37 8.93 1.13 24.91
CA ARG A 37 10.33 0.65 24.77
C ARG A 37 10.49 -0.82 24.39
N TRP A 38 9.42 -1.45 23.90
CA TRP A 38 9.51 -2.77 23.28
C TRP A 38 10.20 -2.66 21.91
N ARG A 39 10.91 -3.73 21.53
CA ARG A 39 11.58 -3.84 20.24
C ARG A 39 10.81 -4.78 19.32
N SER A 40 10.79 -4.45 18.04
CA SER A 40 10.25 -5.32 16.98
C SER A 40 11.40 -5.95 16.19
N VAL A 41 11.20 -7.18 15.72
CA VAL A 41 12.13 -7.91 14.87
C VAL A 41 11.34 -8.54 13.73
N ILE A 42 11.87 -8.47 12.52
CA ILE A 42 11.27 -9.08 11.32
C ILE A 42 11.98 -10.42 11.09
N SER A 43 11.19 -11.48 10.92
CA SER A 43 11.72 -12.79 10.53
C SER A 43 12.27 -12.74 9.10
N GLY A 44 13.43 -13.35 8.86
CA GLY A 44 13.96 -13.54 7.51
C GLY A 44 13.20 -14.59 6.69
N LEU A 45 12.26 -15.31 7.32
CA LEU A 45 11.43 -16.30 6.64
C LEU A 45 10.04 -15.72 6.32
N PRO A 46 9.54 -15.89 5.09
CA PRO A 46 8.20 -15.47 4.73
C PRO A 46 7.17 -16.30 5.48
N ALA A 47 6.17 -15.63 6.07
CA ALA A 47 5.05 -16.33 6.70
C ALA A 47 4.05 -16.77 5.63
N LEU A 48 3.70 -18.06 5.63
CA LEU A 48 2.64 -18.58 4.76
C LEU A 48 1.29 -17.99 5.18
N GLN A 49 0.53 -17.50 4.22
CA GLN A 49 -0.82 -16.97 4.43
C GLN A 49 -1.73 -17.50 3.35
N ASN A 50 -2.97 -17.84 3.72
CA ASN A 50 -3.97 -18.28 2.77
C ASN A 50 -4.17 -17.21 1.68
N SER A 51 -4.06 -17.63 0.43
CA SER A 51 -4.35 -16.77 -0.71
C SER A 51 -5.86 -16.57 -0.83
N ALA A 52 -6.26 -15.31 -1.02
CA ALA A 52 -7.62 -15.02 -1.47
C ALA A 52 -7.71 -15.24 -2.99
N ASN A 53 -8.92 -15.48 -3.51
CA ASN A 53 -9.12 -15.58 -4.95
C ASN A 53 -8.66 -14.28 -5.65
N PRO A 54 -7.78 -14.37 -6.67
CA PRO A 54 -7.25 -13.20 -7.35
C PRO A 54 -8.37 -12.50 -8.13
N ASP A 55 -8.53 -11.21 -7.88
CA ASP A 55 -9.50 -10.34 -8.55
C ASP A 55 -8.91 -8.93 -8.60
N PRO A 56 -8.71 -8.34 -9.81
CA PRO A 56 -8.17 -7.01 -9.96
C PRO A 56 -8.95 -5.93 -9.19
N ASN A 57 -10.28 -6.04 -9.11
CA ASN A 57 -11.09 -5.06 -8.39
C ASN A 57 -10.83 -5.13 -6.89
N LYS A 58 -10.75 -6.35 -6.33
CA LYS A 58 -10.41 -6.54 -4.92
C LYS A 58 -8.99 -6.07 -4.60
N PHE A 59 -8.07 -6.19 -5.56
CA PHE A 59 -6.73 -5.62 -5.44
C PHE A 59 -6.81 -4.09 -5.35
N HIS A 60 -7.51 -3.42 -6.27
CA HIS A 60 -7.66 -1.96 -6.27
C HIS A 60 -8.35 -1.46 -5.00
N ASP A 61 -9.43 -2.10 -4.58
CA ASP A 61 -10.14 -1.78 -3.33
C ASP A 61 -9.21 -1.88 -2.12
N ARG A 62 -8.37 -2.92 -2.08
CA ARG A 62 -7.40 -3.12 -1.02
C ARG A 62 -6.34 -2.01 -1.01
N ILE A 63 -5.74 -1.70 -2.14
CA ILE A 63 -4.71 -0.66 -2.26
C ILE A 63 -5.31 0.71 -1.93
N CYS A 64 -6.48 1.04 -2.48
CA CYS A 64 -7.20 2.28 -2.17
C CYS A 64 -7.44 2.43 -0.66
N ARG A 65 -7.90 1.37 0.01
CA ARG A 65 -8.12 1.39 1.45
C ARG A 65 -6.82 1.62 2.23
N TRP A 66 -5.72 0.99 1.84
CA TRP A 66 -4.40 1.18 2.47
C TRP A 66 -3.87 2.61 2.28
N ILE A 67 -4.08 3.21 1.12
CA ILE A 67 -3.73 4.62 0.86
C ILE A 67 -4.55 5.54 1.78
N LYS A 68 -5.87 5.34 1.88
CA LYS A 68 -6.74 6.13 2.78
C LYS A 68 -6.34 6.00 4.25
N LEU A 69 -5.97 4.78 4.69
CA LEU A 69 -5.46 4.54 6.04
C LEU A 69 -4.17 5.31 6.29
N ARG A 70 -3.19 5.17 5.40
CA ARG A 70 -1.90 5.87 5.53
C ARG A 70 -2.05 7.39 5.44
N LEU A 71 -2.98 7.91 4.66
CA LEU A 71 -3.31 9.34 4.68
C LEU A 71 -3.74 9.84 6.05
N ALA A 72 -4.60 9.09 6.74
CA ALA A 72 -5.08 9.46 8.06
C ALA A 72 -4.04 9.26 9.18
N MET A 73 -3.12 8.31 9.01
CA MET A 73 -2.21 7.83 10.06
C MET A 73 -0.76 8.35 9.91
N LEU A 74 -0.27 8.44 8.67
CA LEU A 74 1.11 8.77 8.27
C LEU A 74 1.11 9.62 6.97
N PRO A 75 0.56 10.85 7.00
CA PRO A 75 0.38 11.66 5.79
C PRO A 75 1.71 11.99 5.09
N HIS A 76 2.80 12.14 5.83
CA HIS A 76 4.09 12.52 5.27
C HIS A 76 4.69 11.43 4.35
N THR A 77 4.46 10.15 4.64
CA THR A 77 4.97 9.06 3.79
C THR A 77 4.13 8.91 2.54
N ILE A 78 2.80 8.92 2.67
CA ILE A 78 1.88 8.62 1.55
C ILE A 78 1.88 9.70 0.47
N ILE A 79 2.17 10.96 0.83
CA ILE A 79 2.26 12.07 -0.13
C ILE A 79 3.46 11.90 -1.06
N LEU A 80 4.54 11.29 -0.57
CA LEU A 80 5.77 11.07 -1.34
C LEU A 80 5.78 9.75 -2.09
N GLU A 81 4.88 8.80 -1.79
CA GLU A 81 4.81 7.49 -2.46
C GLU A 81 4.76 7.58 -4.00
N PRO A 82 3.92 8.44 -4.62
CA PRO A 82 3.88 8.55 -6.08
C PRO A 82 5.24 8.86 -6.73
N ILE A 83 6.09 9.61 -6.03
CA ILE A 83 7.42 10.02 -6.53
C ILE A 83 8.38 8.82 -6.52
N GLN A 84 8.11 7.80 -5.70
CA GLN A 84 8.92 6.60 -5.55
C GLN A 84 8.52 5.48 -6.52
N GLU A 85 7.46 5.63 -7.32
CA GLU A 85 7.04 4.63 -8.30
C GLU A 85 7.87 4.71 -9.60
N CYS A 86 7.90 3.62 -10.37
CA CYS A 86 8.82 3.45 -11.50
C CYS A 86 8.75 4.58 -12.53
N PHE A 87 7.55 4.87 -13.02
CA PHE A 87 7.38 5.83 -14.11
C PHE A 87 7.59 7.26 -13.66
N VAL A 88 7.04 7.65 -12.50
CA VAL A 88 7.17 9.04 -12.02
C VAL A 88 8.62 9.35 -11.64
N SER A 89 9.28 8.45 -10.89
CA SER A 89 10.71 8.60 -10.56
C SER A 89 11.59 8.62 -11.81
N GLY A 90 11.29 7.76 -12.80
CA GLY A 90 12.01 7.70 -14.06
C GLY A 90 11.85 8.98 -14.88
N ILE A 91 10.65 9.58 -14.92
CA ILE A 91 10.41 10.87 -15.59
C ILE A 91 11.19 11.99 -14.88
N ILE A 92 11.15 12.05 -13.54
CA ILE A 92 11.89 13.06 -12.77
C ILE A 92 13.40 12.93 -13.04
N GLY A 93 13.94 11.71 -12.99
CA GLY A 93 15.33 11.46 -13.31
C GLY A 93 15.70 11.82 -14.75
N ALA A 94 14.82 11.51 -15.72
CA ALA A 94 15.00 11.87 -17.11
C ALA A 94 15.03 13.40 -17.30
N CYS A 95 14.16 14.15 -16.61
CA CYS A 95 14.18 15.61 -16.57
C CYS A 95 15.50 16.14 -16.00
N CYS A 96 16.03 15.55 -14.93
CA CYS A 96 17.34 15.93 -14.38
C CYS A 96 18.47 15.70 -15.41
N ILE A 97 18.46 14.57 -16.12
CA ILE A 97 19.45 14.28 -17.16
C ILE A 97 19.35 15.28 -18.32
N LEU A 98 18.13 15.65 -18.74
CA LEU A 98 17.93 16.67 -19.77
C LEU A 98 18.54 18.01 -19.36
N ILE A 99 18.36 18.40 -18.09
CA ILE A 99 18.87 19.67 -17.56
C ILE A 99 20.40 19.66 -17.47
N LEU A 100 20.98 18.57 -16.97
CA LEU A 100 22.42 18.46 -16.72
C LEU A 100 23.24 18.19 -18.00
N PHE A 101 22.68 17.45 -18.96
CA PHE A 101 23.37 17.01 -20.18
C PHE A 101 22.71 17.56 -21.45
N GLN A 102 22.46 18.87 -21.49
CA GLN A 102 21.78 19.56 -22.59
C GLN A 102 22.29 19.23 -24.01
N PRO A 103 23.62 19.13 -24.28
CA PRO A 103 24.12 18.81 -25.61
C PRO A 103 23.83 17.36 -26.05
N TYR A 104 23.61 16.46 -25.08
CA TYR A 104 23.52 15.02 -25.29
C TYR A 104 22.17 14.46 -24.82
N LYS A 105 21.08 14.98 -25.40
CA LYS A 105 19.70 14.58 -25.07
C LYS A 105 19.42 13.07 -25.24
N ILE A 106 20.23 12.37 -26.03
CA ILE A 106 20.14 10.91 -26.19
C ILE A 106 20.37 10.16 -24.86
N TYR A 107 21.16 10.73 -23.93
CA TYR A 107 21.40 10.12 -22.62
C TYR A 107 20.13 10.05 -21.76
N THR A 108 19.16 10.94 -21.99
CA THR A 108 17.85 10.87 -21.34
C THR A 108 17.10 9.60 -21.71
N LEU A 109 17.12 9.21 -22.98
CA LEU A 109 16.49 7.99 -23.45
C LEU A 109 17.19 6.77 -22.86
N TYR A 110 18.52 6.73 -22.89
CA TYR A 110 19.28 5.61 -22.31
C TYR A 110 19.02 5.49 -20.81
N TYR A 111 19.06 6.59 -20.07
CA TYR A 111 18.73 6.60 -18.64
C TYR A 111 17.34 5.98 -18.39
N TYR A 112 16.31 6.46 -19.10
CA TYR A 112 14.95 6.00 -18.87
C TYR A 112 14.76 4.51 -19.21
N LEU A 113 15.39 4.03 -20.29
CA LEU A 113 15.37 2.61 -20.65
C LEU A 113 16.08 1.75 -19.60
N PHE A 114 17.30 2.14 -19.18
CA PHE A 114 18.02 1.42 -18.14
C PHE A 114 17.29 1.42 -16.80
N HIS A 115 16.65 2.54 -16.44
CA HIS A 115 15.83 2.68 -15.24
C HIS A 115 14.66 1.69 -15.22
N ILE A 116 13.89 1.60 -16.32
CA ILE A 116 12.78 0.65 -16.44
C ILE A 116 13.29 -0.80 -16.39
N ILE A 117 14.35 -1.12 -17.13
CA ILE A 117 14.93 -2.47 -17.15
C ILE A 117 15.41 -2.87 -15.75
N TYR A 118 16.10 -1.97 -15.06
CA TYR A 118 16.55 -2.17 -13.69
C TYR A 118 15.38 -2.48 -12.76
N TRP A 119 14.30 -1.70 -12.83
CA TRP A 119 13.11 -1.91 -12.01
C TRP A 119 12.44 -3.26 -12.25
N ILE A 120 12.23 -3.60 -13.54
CA ILE A 120 11.66 -4.89 -13.95
C ILE A 120 12.53 -6.04 -13.42
N SER A 121 13.85 -5.93 -13.52
CA SER A 121 14.78 -6.95 -13.02
C SER A 121 14.67 -7.13 -11.51
N CYS A 122 14.59 -6.03 -10.74
CA CYS A 122 14.48 -6.07 -9.29
C CYS A 122 13.17 -6.75 -8.86
N ASP A 123 12.05 -6.41 -9.48
CA ASP A 123 10.75 -6.99 -9.16
C ASP A 123 10.64 -8.46 -9.60
N TRP A 124 11.24 -8.82 -10.74
CA TRP A 124 11.33 -10.21 -11.18
C TRP A 124 12.15 -11.06 -10.20
N THR A 125 13.32 -10.56 -9.78
CA THR A 125 14.13 -11.22 -8.75
C THR A 125 13.39 -11.32 -7.42
N LEU A 126 12.67 -10.27 -6.99
CA LEU A 126 11.88 -10.29 -5.76
C LEU A 126 10.80 -11.38 -5.81
N ASN A 127 10.10 -11.55 -6.94
CA ASN A 127 9.10 -12.60 -7.09
C ASN A 127 9.73 -14.00 -6.95
N HIS A 128 10.89 -14.24 -7.54
CA HIS A 128 11.62 -15.50 -7.37
C HIS A 128 12.04 -15.75 -5.91
N LEU A 129 12.53 -14.72 -5.22
CA LEU A 129 12.92 -14.81 -3.81
C LEU A 129 11.73 -15.11 -2.90
N VAL A 130 10.60 -14.44 -3.10
CA VAL A 130 9.38 -14.62 -2.29
C VAL A 130 8.72 -15.97 -2.57
N GLN A 131 8.67 -16.41 -3.83
CA GLN A 131 8.15 -17.73 -4.19
C GLN A 131 9.03 -18.86 -3.63
N ASN A 132 10.34 -18.60 -3.47
CA ASN A 132 11.33 -19.58 -3.04
C ASN A 132 11.27 -20.87 -3.88
N GLY A 133 11.18 -20.70 -5.21
CA GLY A 133 10.95 -21.78 -6.16
C GLY A 133 10.65 -21.27 -7.57
N PRO A 134 10.31 -22.19 -8.51
CA PRO A 134 9.89 -21.79 -9.85
C PRO A 134 8.58 -21.00 -9.79
N LEU A 135 8.50 -19.95 -10.61
CA LEU A 135 7.29 -19.14 -10.74
C LEU A 135 6.24 -19.92 -11.55
N PRO A 136 4.96 -19.91 -11.14
CA PRO A 136 3.89 -20.61 -11.86
C PRO A 136 3.40 -19.84 -13.10
N TYR A 137 4.14 -18.82 -13.55
CA TYR A 137 3.79 -17.95 -14.66
C TYR A 137 5.03 -17.58 -15.48
N SER A 138 4.84 -17.21 -16.74
CA SER A 138 5.92 -16.80 -17.64
C SER A 138 6.35 -15.35 -17.40
N PHE A 139 7.55 -15.00 -17.89
CA PHE A 139 8.03 -13.62 -17.86
C PHE A 139 7.09 -12.65 -18.60
N ALA A 140 6.47 -13.08 -19.70
CA ALA A 140 5.51 -12.25 -20.45
C ALA A 140 4.24 -11.95 -19.63
N GLN A 141 3.73 -12.94 -18.90
CA GLN A 141 2.59 -12.75 -18.00
C GLN A 141 2.95 -11.79 -16.86
N PHE A 142 4.14 -11.96 -16.28
CA PHE A 142 4.67 -11.02 -15.29
C PHE A 142 4.77 -9.61 -15.84
N LEU A 143 5.36 -9.42 -17.01
CA LEU A 143 5.55 -8.10 -17.61
C LEU A 143 4.21 -7.39 -17.87
N PHE A 144 3.21 -8.12 -18.36
CA PHE A 144 1.87 -7.57 -18.55
C PHE A 144 1.24 -7.11 -17.23
N ILE A 145 1.32 -7.94 -16.19
CA ILE A 145 0.77 -7.61 -14.86
C ILE A 145 1.58 -6.46 -14.20
N TRP A 146 2.90 -6.45 -14.38
CA TRP A 146 3.80 -5.42 -13.87
C TRP A 146 3.47 -4.07 -14.49
N LEU A 147 3.31 -4.00 -15.81
CA LEU A 147 2.91 -2.77 -16.50
C LEU A 147 1.54 -2.27 -16.05
N TYR A 148 0.58 -3.19 -15.85
CA TYR A 148 -0.73 -2.85 -15.31
C TYR A 148 -0.63 -2.29 -13.87
N ARG A 149 0.17 -2.93 -13.01
CA ARG A 149 0.38 -2.51 -11.61
C ARG A 149 1.08 -1.15 -11.53
N GLU A 150 2.19 -0.96 -12.23
CA GLU A 150 2.94 0.31 -12.24
C GLU A 150 2.12 1.44 -12.88
N GLY A 151 1.44 1.15 -13.99
CA GLY A 151 0.60 2.13 -14.68
C GLY A 151 -0.65 2.54 -13.88
N SER A 152 -1.22 1.62 -13.10
CA SER A 152 -2.39 1.89 -12.26
C SER A 152 -2.06 2.49 -10.89
N ALA A 153 -0.79 2.48 -10.46
CA ALA A 153 -0.38 2.95 -9.13
C ALA A 153 -0.78 4.42 -8.88
N PHE A 154 -0.35 5.33 -9.77
CA PHE A 154 -0.67 6.76 -9.63
C PHE A 154 -2.17 7.07 -9.77
N PRO A 155 -2.89 6.53 -10.79
CA PRO A 155 -4.34 6.67 -10.86
C PRO A 155 -5.08 6.17 -9.61
N THR A 156 -4.69 5.01 -9.07
CA THR A 156 -5.27 4.43 -7.85
C THR A 156 -5.03 5.31 -6.65
N TRP A 157 -3.83 5.90 -6.55
CA TRP A 157 -3.51 6.87 -5.50
C TRP A 157 -4.39 8.12 -5.57
N CYS A 158 -4.52 8.72 -6.75
CA CYS A 158 -5.42 9.87 -6.97
C CYS A 158 -6.87 9.50 -6.62
N TRP A 159 -7.35 8.34 -7.08
CA TRP A 159 -8.69 7.86 -6.79
C TRP A 159 -8.95 7.71 -5.29
N ALA A 160 -7.98 7.17 -4.55
CA ALA A 160 -8.07 6.99 -3.11
C ALA A 160 -8.16 8.32 -2.36
N LEU A 161 -7.43 9.36 -2.82
CA LEU A 161 -7.50 10.70 -2.24
C LEU A 161 -8.85 11.39 -2.49
N LEU A 162 -9.38 11.25 -3.70
CA LEU A 162 -10.66 11.86 -4.09
C LEU A 162 -11.86 11.20 -3.41
N ASN A 163 -11.72 9.93 -2.99
CA ASN A 163 -12.81 9.14 -2.40
C ASN A 163 -12.50 8.73 -0.96
N PRO A 164 -12.68 9.59 0.06
CA PRO A 164 -12.23 9.32 1.43
C PRO A 164 -13.01 8.22 2.18
N ASN A 165 -14.19 7.81 1.67
CA ASN A 165 -15.00 6.78 2.30
C ASN A 165 -14.41 5.39 2.10
N ILE A 166 -14.46 4.55 3.14
CA ILE A 166 -13.99 3.18 3.12
C ILE A 166 -15.19 2.25 3.29
N PHE A 167 -15.42 1.39 2.31
CA PHE A 167 -16.32 0.26 2.42
C PHE A 167 -15.55 -0.93 2.96
N TRP A 168 -15.96 -1.46 4.11
CA TRP A 168 -15.30 -2.60 4.72
C TRP A 168 -16.34 -3.52 5.37
N ARG A 169 -16.35 -4.79 4.93
CA ARG A 169 -17.37 -5.78 5.32
C ARG A 169 -18.78 -5.22 5.08
N SER A 170 -19.59 -5.09 6.12
CA SER A 170 -20.97 -4.56 6.05
C SER A 170 -21.08 -3.05 6.33
N GLY A 171 -19.98 -2.37 6.65
CA GLY A 171 -19.97 -0.98 7.11
C GLY A 171 -19.33 0.00 6.12
N THR A 172 -19.77 1.25 6.19
CA THR A 172 -19.08 2.40 5.56
C THR A 172 -18.45 3.25 6.65
N PHE A 173 -17.16 3.49 6.54
CA PHE A 173 -16.38 4.20 7.54
C PHE A 173 -15.69 5.40 6.93
N ARG A 174 -15.51 6.43 7.75
CA ARG A 174 -14.63 7.57 7.44
C ARG A 174 -13.55 7.66 8.49
N LEU A 175 -12.31 7.85 8.04
CA LEU A 175 -11.17 8.00 8.92
C LEU A 175 -11.08 9.44 9.44
N ARG A 176 -10.77 9.58 10.72
CA ARG A 176 -10.31 10.84 11.31
C ARG A 176 -8.79 10.88 11.27
N TRP A 177 -8.23 12.08 11.35
CA TRP A 177 -6.80 12.26 11.60
C TRP A 177 -6.36 11.47 12.83
N GLY A 178 -5.23 10.77 12.73
CA GLY A 178 -4.77 9.83 13.73
C GLY A 178 -5.35 8.41 13.58
N GLY A 179 -6.09 8.11 12.51
CA GLY A 179 -6.46 6.75 12.11
C GLY A 179 -7.73 6.16 12.74
N ARG A 180 -8.41 6.87 13.64
CA ARG A 180 -9.68 6.41 14.24
C ARG A 180 -10.81 6.37 13.22
N ILE A 181 -11.65 5.34 13.28
CA ILE A 181 -12.82 5.19 12.41
C ILE A 181 -14.03 5.94 12.99
N LYS A 182 -14.83 6.54 12.11
CA LYS A 182 -16.20 6.97 12.39
C LYS A 182 -17.12 6.22 11.44
N GLN A 183 -18.04 5.43 11.98
CA GLN A 183 -19.07 4.79 11.16
C GLN A 183 -20.00 5.86 10.59
N ILE A 184 -20.27 5.76 9.29
CA ILE A 184 -21.30 6.58 8.64
C ILE A 184 -22.60 5.80 8.75
N GLU A 185 -23.52 6.27 9.59
CA GLU A 185 -24.88 5.74 9.60
C GLU A 185 -25.52 6.03 8.24
N LYS A 186 -26.16 5.01 7.64
CA LYS A 186 -27.03 5.25 6.49
C LYS A 186 -28.18 6.13 7.00
N SER A 187 -28.21 7.41 6.61
CA SER A 187 -29.31 8.31 6.96
C SER A 187 -30.64 7.63 6.61
N ALA A 188 -31.57 7.59 7.55
CA ALA A 188 -32.88 6.93 7.46
C ALA A 188 -33.85 7.60 6.45
N SER A 189 -33.36 8.12 5.32
CA SER A 189 -34.16 8.83 4.31
C SER A 189 -34.78 7.91 3.25
N SER A 190 -34.38 6.63 3.15
CA SER A 190 -34.87 5.74 2.09
C SER A 190 -35.97 4.76 2.53
N ARG A 191 -36.48 4.88 3.76
CA ARG A 191 -37.52 3.98 4.30
C ARG A 191 -38.96 4.51 4.15
N LYS A 192 -39.16 5.62 3.42
CA LYS A 192 -40.47 6.27 3.23
C LYS A 192 -41.17 6.01 1.87
N PHE A 193 -40.60 5.19 0.99
CA PHE A 193 -41.19 4.91 -0.34
C PHE A 193 -41.69 3.48 -0.53
N LEU A 194 -41.92 2.75 0.56
CA LEU A 194 -42.59 1.45 0.52
C LEU A 194 -43.49 1.35 1.77
N ASN A 195 -44.65 1.99 1.68
CA ASN A 195 -45.88 1.66 2.42
C ASN A 195 -47.05 1.98 1.49
#